data_AF-A0A5U5UMT7-F1
#
_entry.id   AF-A0A5U5UMT7-F1
#
_cell.length_a   1.000
_cell.length_b   1.000
_cell.length_c   1.000
_cell.angle_alpha   90.00
_cell.angle_beta   90.00
_cell.angle_gamma   90.00
#
_symmetry.space_group_name_H-M   'P 1'
#
loop_
_entity.id
_entity.type
_entity.pdbx_description
1 polymer ?
#
loop_
_entity_poly.entity_id
_entity_poly.type
_entity_poly.pdbx_seq_one_letter_code
_entity_poly.pdbx_strand_id
1 'polypeptide(L)'
;MSEFKGTPGPWFIADDALGNMTHIVLSKQYPFEMMSEENLALITAAPELLEALRKMFRAGQKQNWNERYESEMNAARAAIAKALGK
;
A
#
# COMPACT_ATOMS: atom_id res chain seq x y z
N MET A 1 0.14 -2.80 17.25
CA MET A 1 0.29 -3.01 15.78
C MET A 1 1.77 -2.95 15.45
N SER A 2 2.21 -3.70 14.44
CA SER A 2 3.61 -3.77 14.01
C SER A 2 4.08 -2.53 13.24
N GLU A 3 5.39 -2.29 13.32
CA GLU A 3 6.24 -1.43 12.46
C GLU A 3 5.87 -1.55 10.97
N PHE A 4 5.67 -0.47 10.20
CA PHE A 4 5.85 -0.54 8.74
C PHE A 4 7.35 -0.69 8.47
N LYS A 5 7.74 -1.80 7.86
CA LYS A 5 9.16 -2.12 7.57
C LYS A 5 9.58 -1.81 6.13
N GLY A 6 8.66 -1.29 5.31
CA GLY A 6 8.98 -0.83 3.95
C GLY A 6 9.64 0.54 3.92
N THR A 7 10.07 0.97 2.74
CA THR A 7 10.66 2.30 2.54
C THR A 7 9.57 3.37 2.59
N PRO A 8 9.69 4.40 3.47
CA PRO A 8 8.74 5.51 3.51
C PRO A 8 8.77 6.33 2.23
N GLY A 9 7.61 6.88 1.86
CA GLY A 9 7.51 7.91 0.82
C GLY A 9 8.08 9.27 1.27
N PRO A 10 7.95 10.32 0.44
CA PRO A 10 7.21 10.33 -0.81
C PRO A 10 7.96 9.59 -1.92
N TRP A 11 7.21 8.80 -2.68
CA TRP A 11 7.71 8.20 -3.91
C TRP A 11 7.45 9.17 -5.07
N PHE A 12 8.27 9.11 -6.10
CA PHE A 12 8.08 9.88 -7.32
C PHE A 12 8.55 9.09 -8.54
N ILE A 13 8.07 9.51 -9.70
CA ILE A 13 8.48 8.98 -11.00
C ILE A 13 9.52 9.93 -11.57
N ALA A 14 10.66 9.40 -11.98
CA ALA A 14 11.66 10.13 -12.75
C ALA A 14 11.98 9.33 -14.02
N ASP A 15 11.67 9.89 -15.18
CA ASP A 15 11.70 9.22 -16.48
C ASP A 15 10.89 7.92 -16.44
N ASP A 16 11.56 6.78 -16.33
CA ASP A 16 10.96 5.44 -16.30
C ASP A 16 11.20 4.68 -14.99
N ALA A 17 11.63 5.39 -13.94
CA ALA A 17 11.98 4.82 -12.66
C ALA A 17 11.04 5.31 -11.55
N LEU A 18 10.36 4.36 -10.92
CA LEU A 18 9.74 4.59 -9.62
C LEU A 18 10.81 4.57 -8.54
N GLY A 19 10.86 5.62 -7.73
CA GLY A 19 11.82 5.70 -6.64
C GLY A 19 11.51 6.78 -5.63
N ASN A 20 12.48 7.01 -4.75
CA ASN A 20 12.57 8.21 -3.94
C ASN A 20 14.02 8.71 -3.97
N MET A 21 14.38 9.69 -3.15
CA MET A 21 15.74 10.25 -3.13
C MET A 21 16.86 9.22 -2.87
N THR A 22 16.53 8.02 -2.40
CA THR A 22 17.49 7.01 -1.93
C THR A 22 17.25 5.59 -2.46
N HIS A 23 16.12 5.32 -3.13
CA HIS A 23 15.73 3.98 -3.56
C HIS A 23 15.13 4.02 -4.98
N ILE A 24 15.42 3.00 -5.80
CA ILE A 24 14.82 2.79 -7.13
C ILE A 24 14.22 1.39 -7.18
N VAL A 25 13.02 1.27 -7.74
CA VAL A 25 12.32 -0.01 -7.97
C VAL A 25 12.54 -0.46 -9.40
N LEU A 26 13.17 -1.63 -9.57
CA LEU A 26 13.38 -2.26 -10.88
C LEU A 26 12.57 -3.56 -10.95
N SER A 27 11.74 -3.73 -11.98
CA SER A 27 11.05 -4.99 -12.23
C SER A 27 11.96 -5.99 -12.95
N LYS A 28 11.78 -7.29 -12.69
CA LYS A 28 12.64 -8.37 -13.20
C LYS A 28 12.27 -8.88 -14.61
N GLN A 29 11.15 -8.41 -15.21
CA GLN A 29 10.62 -8.95 -16.47
C GLN A 29 10.27 -7.84 -17.48
N TYR A 30 10.61 -8.09 -18.74
CA TYR A 30 10.32 -7.26 -19.90
C TYR A 30 9.21 -7.95 -20.72
N PRO A 31 8.21 -7.25 -21.27
CA PRO A 31 8.06 -5.80 -21.36
C PRO A 31 7.53 -5.15 -20.07
N PHE A 32 7.81 -3.86 -19.91
CA PHE A 32 7.42 -3.07 -18.74
C PHE A 32 5.90 -2.79 -18.69
N GLU A 33 5.07 -3.77 -18.34
CA GLU A 33 3.64 -3.51 -18.03
C GLU A 33 3.47 -2.62 -16.77
N MET A 34 4.54 -2.44 -15.99
CA MET A 34 4.58 -1.57 -14.81
C MET A 34 4.65 -0.06 -15.15
N MET A 35 4.79 0.29 -16.43
CA MET A 35 5.04 1.66 -16.92
C MET A 35 3.79 2.44 -17.36
N SER A 36 2.58 1.86 -17.26
CA SER A 36 1.38 2.68 -17.44
C SER A 36 1.31 3.71 -16.30
N GLU A 37 1.04 4.98 -16.63
CA GLU A 37 0.98 6.08 -15.65
C GLU A 37 0.06 5.76 -14.47
N GLU A 38 -1.00 4.98 -14.69
CA GLU A 38 -1.96 4.54 -13.68
C GLU A 38 -1.33 3.61 -12.64
N ASN A 39 -0.53 2.64 -13.09
CA ASN A 39 0.17 1.70 -12.20
C ASN A 39 1.20 2.45 -11.35
N LEU A 40 1.94 3.39 -11.95
CA LEU A 40 2.92 4.19 -11.23
C LEU A 40 2.28 5.13 -10.21
N ALA A 41 1.16 5.78 -10.58
CA ALA A 41 0.38 6.62 -9.67
C ALA A 41 -0.13 5.82 -8.47
N LEU A 42 -0.63 4.60 -8.69
CA LEU A 42 -1.11 3.72 -7.63
C LEU A 42 0.01 3.32 -6.67
N ILE A 43 1.17 2.90 -7.18
CA ILE A 43 2.29 2.49 -6.32
C ILE A 43 2.83 3.69 -5.54
N THR A 44 2.91 4.85 -6.17
CA THR A 44 3.38 6.09 -5.52
C THR A 44 2.50 6.49 -4.33
N ALA A 45 1.18 6.32 -4.46
CA ALA A 45 0.21 6.60 -3.39
C ALA A 45 0.08 5.47 -2.34
N ALA A 46 0.73 4.32 -2.54
CA ALA A 46 0.54 3.14 -1.69
C ALA A 46 0.82 3.38 -0.18
N PRO A 47 1.84 4.15 0.24
CA PRO A 47 2.07 4.44 1.65
C PRO A 47 0.91 5.23 2.30
N GLU A 48 0.45 6.29 1.64
CA GLU A 48 -0.65 7.13 2.10
C GLU A 48 -1.98 6.35 2.11
N LEU A 49 -2.20 5.52 1.08
CA LEU A 49 -3.35 4.61 1.00
C LEU A 49 -3.33 3.59 2.15
N LEU A 50 -2.17 3.01 2.48
CA LEU A 50 -2.03 2.10 3.61
C LEU A 50 -2.37 2.79 4.93
N GLU A 51 -1.87 4.00 5.16
CA GLU A 51 -2.18 4.75 6.38
C GLU A 51 -3.66 5.16 6.46
N ALA A 52 -4.26 5.57 5.35
CA ALA A 52 -5.69 5.88 5.28
C ALA A 52 -6.54 4.64 5.61
N LEU A 53 -6.20 3.48 5.01
CA LEU A 53 -6.89 2.23 5.25
C LEU A 53 -6.75 1.78 6.72
N ARG A 54 -5.57 1.92 7.33
CA ARG A 54 -5.36 1.62 8.76
C ARG A 54 -6.22 2.50 9.66
N LYS A 55 -6.36 3.80 9.35
CA LYS A 55 -7.22 4.73 10.10
C LYS A 55 -8.69 4.37 9.97
N MET A 56 -9.15 4.11 8.75
CA MET A 56 -10.52 3.67 8.47
C MET A 56 -10.84 2.36 9.20
N PHE A 57 -9.96 1.36 9.12
CA PHE A 57 -10.13 0.08 9.79
C PHE A 57 -10.33 0.27 11.30
N ARG A 58 -9.48 1.08 11.96
CA ARG A 58 -9.64 1.41 13.39
C ARG A 58 -10.98 2.10 13.70
N ALA A 59 -11.43 3.00 12.83
CA ALA A 59 -12.71 3.68 13.01
C ALA A 59 -13.88 2.69 12.89
N GLY A 60 -13.84 1.78 11.91
CA GLY A 60 -14.84 0.72 11.74
C GLY A 60 -14.89 -0.24 12.94
N GLN A 61 -13.73 -0.62 13.48
CA GLN A 61 -13.68 -1.43 14.70
C GLN A 61 -14.37 -0.76 15.89
N LYS A 62 -14.20 0.56 16.07
CA LYS A 62 -14.89 1.34 17.11
C LYS A 62 -16.41 1.44 16.90
N GLN A 63 -16.89 1.17 15.69
CA GLN A 63 -18.31 1.20 15.32
C GLN A 63 -18.90 -0.21 15.16
N ASN A 64 -18.27 -1.24 15.73
CA ASN A 64 -18.71 -2.64 15.64
C ASN A 64 -18.83 -3.20 14.20
N TRP A 65 -18.05 -2.68 13.24
CA TRP A 65 -18.04 -3.24 11.88
C TRP A 65 -17.53 -4.68 11.82
N ASN A 66 -16.72 -5.11 12.80
CA ASN A 66 -16.25 -6.50 12.86
C ASN A 66 -17.41 -7.51 12.95
N GLU A 67 -18.52 -7.16 13.60
CA GLU A 67 -19.68 -8.05 13.74
C GLU A 67 -20.57 -8.00 12.50
N ARG A 68 -20.69 -6.82 11.89
CA ARG A 68 -21.61 -6.57 10.77
C ARG A 68 -21.02 -6.92 9.40
N TYR A 69 -19.70 -6.80 9.26
CA TYR A 69 -18.94 -6.95 8.02
C TYR A 69 -17.68 -7.78 8.29
N GLU A 70 -17.82 -8.90 9.00
CA GLU A 70 -16.71 -9.73 9.46
C GLU A 70 -15.80 -10.15 8.29
N SER A 71 -16.39 -10.54 7.16
CA SER A 71 -15.67 -10.97 5.96
C SER A 71 -14.77 -9.85 5.40
N GLU A 72 -15.33 -8.66 5.21
CA GLU A 72 -14.64 -7.48 4.68
C GLU A 72 -13.55 -7.00 5.65
N MET A 73 -13.85 -7.00 6.95
CA MET A 73 -12.88 -6.64 7.99
C MET A 73 -11.73 -7.66 8.04
N ASN A 74 -12.01 -8.94 7.85
CA ASN A 74 -10.97 -9.97 7.77
C ASN A 74 -10.10 -9.80 6.52
N ALA A 75 -10.70 -9.52 5.37
CA ALA A 75 -9.97 -9.23 4.14
C ALA A 75 -9.08 -7.99 4.27
N ALA A 76 -9.61 -6.90 4.82
CA ALA A 76 -8.85 -5.67 5.07
C ALA A 76 -7.68 -5.91 6.03
N ARG A 77 -7.91 -6.67 7.12
CA ARG A 77 -6.86 -7.05 8.07
C ARG A 77 -5.75 -7.87 7.40
N ALA A 78 -6.11 -8.83 6.55
CA ALA A 78 -5.14 -9.64 5.81
C ALA A 78 -4.32 -8.81 4.82
N ALA A 79 -4.97 -7.91 4.07
CA ALA A 79 -4.29 -7.01 3.14
C ALA A 79 -3.32 -6.06 3.85
N ILE A 80 -3.74 -5.46 4.98
CA ILE A 80 -2.87 -4.63 5.81
C ILE A 80 -1.69 -5.44 6.35
N ALA A 81 -1.91 -6.67 6.83
CA ALA A 81 -0.84 -7.54 7.32
C ALA A 81 0.21 -7.80 6.22
N LYS A 82 -0.25 -8.20 5.03
CA LYS A 82 0.61 -8.42 3.86
C LYS A 82 1.41 -7.17 3.49
N ALA A 83 0.78 -5.99 3.47
CA ALA A 83 1.46 -4.72 3.18
C ALA A 83 2.51 -4.32 4.24
N LEU A 84 2.36 -4.82 5.48
CA LEU A 84 3.34 -4.65 6.55
C LEU A 84 4.40 -5.77 6.59
N GLY A 85 4.38 -6.70 5.65
CA GLY A 85 5.32 -7.83 5.57
C GLY A 85 5.02 -8.96 6.57
N LYS A 86 3.75 -9.20 6.88
CA LYS A 86 3.28 -10.28 7.77
C LYS A 86 2.45 -11.32 7.05
#